data_AF-A0A3M2XF80-F1
#
_entry.id   AF-A0A3M2XF80-F1
#
_cell.length_a   1.000
_cell.length_b   1.000
_cell.length_c   1.000
_cell.angle_alpha   90.00
_cell.angle_beta   90.00
_cell.angle_gamma   90.00
#
_symmetry.space_group_name_H-M   'P 1'
#
loop_
_entity.id
_entity.type
_entity.pdbx_description
1 polymer ?
#
loop_
_entity_poly.entity_id
_entity_poly.type
_entity_poly.pdbx_seq_one_letter_code
_entity_poly.pdbx_strand_id
1 'polypeptide(L)'
;TVESVPAGQTLEACVEQEMQRPFDLEQGPLLRVRLLNLAADEHVLILTQHHIVSDGWSMPIMVDELVRLYEGYSQGREVLLAELDMQYADYAL
;
A
#
# COMPACT_ATOMS: atom_id res chain seq x y z
N THR A 1 -7.13 -4.97 7.96
CA THR A 1 -7.60 -6.30 8.42
C THR A 1 -7.12 -7.35 7.43
N VAL A 2 -6.73 -8.53 7.90
CA VAL A 2 -6.37 -9.65 7.01
C VAL A 2 -7.66 -10.36 6.59
N GLU A 3 -7.83 -10.57 5.30
CA GLU A 3 -9.04 -11.16 4.71
C GLU A 3 -8.67 -12.43 3.95
N SER A 4 -9.51 -13.46 4.00
CA SER A 4 -9.37 -14.60 3.07
C SER A 4 -9.88 -14.20 1.68
N VAL A 5 -9.36 -14.85 0.64
CA VAL A 5 -9.94 -14.72 -0.70
C VAL A 5 -11.41 -15.12 -0.65
N PRO A 6 -12.35 -14.29 -1.14
CA PRO A 6 -13.77 -14.63 -1.12
C PRO A 6 -14.07 -15.93 -1.86
N ALA A 7 -15.00 -16.73 -1.33
CA ALA A 7 -15.37 -18.00 -1.94
C ALA A 7 -15.82 -17.81 -3.41
N GLY A 8 -15.20 -18.55 -4.33
CA GLY A 8 -15.48 -18.47 -5.76
C GLY A 8 -14.79 -17.34 -6.52
N GLN A 9 -13.90 -16.57 -5.88
CA GLN A 9 -13.03 -15.60 -6.55
C GLN A 9 -11.60 -16.10 -6.66
N THR A 10 -10.91 -15.70 -7.72
CA THR A 10 -9.46 -15.89 -7.84
C THR A 10 -8.70 -14.68 -7.27
N LEU A 11 -7.40 -14.84 -7.06
CA LEU A 11 -6.54 -13.72 -6.67
C LEU A 11 -6.55 -12.61 -7.73
N GLU A 12 -6.49 -12.98 -9.00
CA GLU A 12 -6.51 -12.04 -10.13
C GLU A 12 -7.80 -11.23 -10.16
N ALA A 13 -8.95 -11.88 -9.89
CA ALA A 13 -10.23 -11.19 -9.80
C ALA A 13 -10.27 -10.18 -8.63
N CYS A 14 -9.66 -10.52 -7.49
CA CYS A 14 -9.56 -9.61 -6.36
C CYS A 14 -8.69 -8.38 -6.70
N VAL A 15 -7.56 -8.59 -7.39
CA VAL A 15 -6.68 -7.52 -7.85
C VAL A 15 -7.39 -6.64 -8.88
N GLU A 16 -8.05 -7.24 -9.86
CA GLU A 16 -8.80 -6.52 -10.89
C GLU A 16 -9.92 -5.66 -10.27
N GLN A 17 -10.65 -6.20 -9.28
CA GLN A 17 -11.68 -5.44 -8.58
C GLN A 17 -11.11 -4.21 -7.85
N GLU A 18 -9.95 -4.33 -7.21
CA GLU A 18 -9.28 -3.19 -6.57
C GLU A 18 -8.79 -2.17 -7.60
N MET A 19 -8.25 -2.62 -8.74
CA MET A 19 -7.81 -1.74 -9.82
C MET A 19 -8.97 -0.97 -10.47
N GLN A 20 -10.13 -1.61 -10.63
CA GLN A 20 -11.30 -1.00 -11.27
C GLN A 20 -12.11 -0.09 -10.33
N ARG A 21 -11.94 -0.23 -9.01
CA ARG A 21 -12.67 0.59 -8.04
C ARG A 21 -12.15 2.04 -8.08
N PRO A 22 -12.97 3.03 -8.46
CA PRO A 22 -12.51 4.40 -8.58
C PRO A 22 -12.14 4.99 -7.20
N PHE A 23 -11.35 6.06 -7.23
CA PHE A 23 -11.09 6.91 -6.08
C PHE A 23 -11.96 8.17 -6.14
N ASP A 24 -12.45 8.60 -4.99
CA ASP A 24 -12.98 9.95 -4.82
C ASP A 24 -11.78 10.88 -4.53
N LEU A 25 -11.47 11.77 -5.49
CA LEU A 25 -10.35 12.70 -5.40
C LEU A 25 -10.58 13.83 -4.40
N GLU A 26 -11.83 14.12 -4.04
CA GLU A 26 -12.16 15.19 -3.11
C GLU A 26 -12.10 14.71 -1.65
N GLN A 27 -12.48 13.45 -1.40
CA GLN A 27 -12.68 12.95 -0.03
C GLN A 27 -11.56 12.03 0.46
N GLY A 28 -10.80 11.39 -0.43
CA GLY A 28 -9.72 10.46 -0.06
C GLY A 28 -10.16 9.32 0.89
N PRO A 29 -9.22 8.50 1.39
CA PRO A 29 -7.80 8.44 1.04
C PRO A 29 -7.55 7.89 -0.38
N LEU A 30 -6.45 8.33 -1.00
CA LEU A 30 -6.05 7.95 -2.37
C LEU A 30 -5.11 6.74 -2.44
N LEU A 31 -4.97 6.04 -1.32
CA LEU A 31 -4.29 4.76 -1.16
C LEU A 31 -5.26 3.81 -0.47
N ARG A 32 -5.42 2.60 -1.02
CA ARG A 32 -6.12 1.47 -0.40
C ARG A 32 -5.14 0.33 -0.20
N VAL A 33 -5.31 -0.38 0.91
CA VAL A 33 -4.49 -1.52 1.30
C VAL A 33 -5.41 -2.71 1.59
N ARG A 34 -5.17 -3.84 0.92
CA ARG A 34 -5.81 -5.12 1.21
C ARG A 34 -4.72 -6.15 1.49
N LEU A 35 -4.88 -6.97 2.52
CA LEU A 35 -3.99 -8.10 2.80
C LEU A 35 -4.80 -9.39 2.74
N LEU A 36 -4.52 -10.20 1.72
CA LEU A 36 -5.20 -11.46 1.47
C LEU A 36 -4.40 -12.61 2.07
N ASN A 37 -5.08 -13.49 2.81
CA ASN A 37 -4.55 -14.77 3.27
C ASN A 37 -4.92 -15.84 2.23
N LEU A 38 -3.90 -16.48 1.65
CA LEU A 38 -4.03 -17.60 0.72
C LEU A 38 -3.88 -18.94 1.47
N ALA A 39 -2.95 -19.00 2.42
CA ALA A 39 -2.71 -20.13 3.31
C ALA A 39 -2.07 -19.65 4.63
N ALA A 40 -1.77 -20.57 5.54
CA ALA A 40 -1.24 -20.25 6.87
C ALA A 40 0.02 -19.36 6.85
N ASP A 41 0.90 -19.57 5.86
CA ASP A 41 2.17 -18.86 5.66
C ASP A 41 2.23 -18.11 4.33
N GLU A 42 1.13 -18.03 3.59
CA GLU A 42 1.07 -17.43 2.26
C GLU A 42 0.06 -16.28 2.22
N HIS A 43 0.55 -15.08 1.92
CA HIS A 43 -0.25 -13.87 1.90
C HIS A 43 0.08 -13.00 0.69
N VAL A 44 -0.91 -12.24 0.22
CA VAL A 44 -0.73 -11.23 -0.83
C VAL A 44 -1.17 -9.87 -0.33
N LEU A 45 -0.25 -8.91 -0.34
CA LEU A 45 -0.52 -7.50 -0.07
C LEU A 45 -0.84 -6.79 -1.38
N ILE A 46 -2.05 -6.21 -1.47
CA ILE A 46 -2.47 -5.37 -2.59
C ILE A 46 -2.43 -3.91 -2.12
N LEU A 47 -1.58 -3.12 -2.76
CA LEU A 47 -1.51 -1.67 -2.59
C LEU A 47 -2.04 -1.02 -3.86
N THR A 48 -3.15 -0.28 -3.75
CA THR A 48 -3.75 0.43 -4.89
C THR A 48 -3.75 1.91 -4.58
N GLN A 49 -3.15 2.70 -5.46
CA GLN A 49 -2.96 4.14 -5.26
C GLN A 49 -3.31 4.91 -6.53
N HIS A 50 -3.80 6.13 -6.36
CA HIS A 50 -4.06 7.04 -7.48
C HIS A 50 -2.76 7.72 -7.93
N HIS A 51 -2.51 7.80 -9.24
CA HIS A 51 -1.29 8.42 -9.78
C HIS A 51 -1.10 9.91 -9.44
N ILE A 52 -2.14 10.59 -8.97
CA ILE A 52 -2.01 11.99 -8.51
C ILE A 52 -1.14 12.14 -7.25
N VAL A 53 -1.04 11.08 -6.43
CA VAL A 53 -0.22 11.07 -5.21
C VAL A 53 1.07 10.26 -5.36
N SER A 54 1.33 9.74 -6.56
CA SER A 54 2.48 8.85 -6.77
C SER A 54 2.84 8.66 -8.25
N ASP A 55 4.12 8.48 -8.49
CA ASP A 55 4.72 8.23 -9.79
C ASP A 55 5.63 7.00 -9.76
N GLY A 56 6.27 6.70 -10.90
CA GLY A 56 7.20 5.58 -11.01
C GLY A 56 8.48 5.72 -10.17
N TRP A 57 8.78 6.90 -9.63
CA TRP A 57 9.96 7.15 -8.80
C TRP A 57 9.65 6.96 -7.31
N SER A 58 8.50 7.47 -6.86
CA SER A 58 8.05 7.40 -5.47
C SER A 58 7.56 6.00 -5.07
N MET A 59 7.05 5.21 -6.01
CA MET A 59 6.59 3.84 -5.74
C MET A 59 7.70 2.94 -5.15
N PRO A 60 8.90 2.81 -5.75
CA PRO A 60 10.00 2.04 -5.15
C PRO A 60 10.43 2.52 -3.77
N ILE A 61 10.42 3.84 -3.53
CA ILE A 61 10.80 4.43 -2.23
C ILE A 61 9.80 3.99 -1.16
N MET A 62 8.50 4.14 -1.41
CA MET A 62 7.45 3.72 -0.48
C MET A 62 7.53 2.23 -0.14
N VAL A 63 7.80 1.37 -1.13
CA VAL A 63 7.94 -0.07 -0.91
C VAL A 63 9.16 -0.41 -0.05
N ASP A 64 10.31 0.22 -0.31
CA ASP A 64 11.53 0.01 0.50
C ASP A 64 11.33 0.46 1.95
N GLU A 65 10.73 1.62 2.16
CA GLU A 65 10.39 2.13 3.50
C GLU A 65 9.39 1.21 4.23
N LEU A 66 8.36 0.73 3.54
CA LEU A 66 7.40 -0.22 4.09
C LEU A 66 8.08 -1.51 4.56
N VAL A 67 8.97 -2.08 3.74
CA VAL A 67 9.72 -3.31 4.08
C VAL A 67 10.61 -3.07 5.30
N ARG A 68 11.38 -1.98 5.33
CA ARG A 68 12.26 -1.66 6.46
C ARG A 68 11.50 -1.49 7.77
N LEU A 69 10.38 -0.76 7.72
CA LEU A 69 9.50 -0.58 8.88
C LEU A 69 8.91 -1.91 9.32
N TYR A 70 8.43 -2.73 8.39
CA TYR A 70 7.86 -4.04 8.69
C TYR A 70 8.88 -4.99 9.34
N GLU A 71 10.10 -5.07 8.82
CA GLU A 71 11.18 -5.88 9.39
C GLU A 71 11.56 -5.43 10.81
N GLY A 72 11.62 -4.12 11.06
CA GLY A 72 11.85 -3.56 12.38
C GLY A 72 10.75 -3.94 13.37
N TYR A 73 9.51 -3.57 13.04
CA TYR A 73 8.38 -3.78 13.93
C TYR A 73 8.06 -5.26 14.17
N SER A 74 8.25 -6.13 13.19
CA SER A 74 8.09 -7.59 13.37
C SER A 74 9.07 -8.18 14.39
N GLN A 75 10.20 -7.50 14.63
CA GLN A 75 11.21 -7.89 15.61
C GLN A 75 11.11 -7.09 16.91
N GLY A 76 10.07 -6.28 17.09
CA GLY A 76 9.90 -5.40 18.25
C GLY A 76 10.93 -4.26 18.31
N ARG A 77 11.56 -3.92 17.18
CA ARG A 77 12.49 -2.79 17.07
C ARG A 77 11.78 -1.58 16.49
N GLU A 78 12.02 -0.42 17.07
CA GLU A 78 11.63 0.85 16.47
C GLU A 78 12.57 1.17 15.30
N VAL A 79 12.00 1.58 14.17
CA VAL A 79 12.75 2.02 12.99
C VAL A 79 12.31 3.43 12.68
N LEU A 80 13.28 4.34 12.67
CA LEU A 80 13.08 5.74 12.32
C LEU A 80 13.54 5.97 10.89
N LEU A 81 12.63 6.46 10.05
CA LEU A 81 12.98 6.99 8.74
C LEU A 81 13.54 8.41 8.90
N ALA A 82 14.38 8.82 7.96
CA ALA A 82 14.86 10.20 7.93
C ALA A 82 13.67 11.14 7.70
N GLU A 83 13.60 12.23 8.46
CA GLU A 83 12.60 13.27 8.19
C GLU A 83 12.85 13.87 6.81
N LEU A 84 11.77 14.14 6.08
CA LEU A 84 11.86 14.79 4.78
C LEU A 84 12.05 16.30 4.99
N ASP A 85 13.12 16.85 4.42
CA ASP A 85 13.41 18.29 4.44
C ASP A 85 12.35 19.13 3.71
N MET A 86 11.54 18.49 2.85
CA MET A 86 10.50 19.11 2.04
C MET A 86 9.29 18.18 1.91
N GLN A 87 8.09 18.71 2.08
CA GLN A 87 6.84 17.99 1.84
C GLN A 87 6.29 18.28 0.44
N TYR A 88 5.41 17.41 -0.07
CA TYR A 88 4.81 17.62 -1.40
C TYR A 88 4.09 18.97 -1.52
N ALA A 89 3.46 19.46 -0.44
CA ALA A 89 2.81 20.76 -0.40
C ALA A 89 3.80 21.91 -0.65
N ASP A 90 5.05 21.80 -0.16
CA ASP A 90 6.08 22.83 -0.37
C ASP A 90 6.58 22.84 -1.81
N TYR A 91 6.58 21.67 -2.49
CA TYR A 91 6.92 21.55 -3.91
C TYR A 91 5.84 22.14 -4.84
N ALA A 92 4.57 22.02 -4.46
CA ALA A 92 3.44 22.35 -5.33
C ALA A 92 3.02 23.84 -5.28
N LEU A 93 3.55 24.62 -4.33
CA LEU A 93 3.29 26.05 -4.13
C LEU A 93 4.24 26.93 -4.96
#